data_AF-A0A5J4QA03-F1
#
_entry.id   AF-A0A5J4QA03-F1
#
_cell.length_a   1.000
_cell.length_b   1.000
_cell.length_c   1.000
_cell.angle_alpha   90.00
_cell.angle_beta   90.00
_cell.angle_gamma   90.00
#
_symmetry.space_group_name_H-M   'P 1'
#
loop_
_entity.id
_entity.type
_entity.pdbx_description
1 polymer ?
#
loop_
_entity_poly.entity_id
_entity_poly.type
_entity_poly.pdbx_seq_one_letter_code
_entity_poly.pdbx_strand_id
1 'polypeptide(L)'
;ATASPHGGMLRFTFPQNEQSRIQIDLSRRVGGTSVLQYVKVADNHTIRGWMKCTPAGGGLGDGRGKADYTVYFYAKFSKPLTNYGFWSADIPDEWNRKLRDIVSKPYLERVAQSEIIRSKNELEGKHIGFFTEFPTSEKEEVSLSVGISFVDMEGAEKNFNAELTGKNFNAIRCAAYEQWNKALSVIEVTGKSEEEKTIFYTALYHTMIDPRFVSDTDGRYPGPGNTIYQSANFRKRTIFSGWDVFRSQFPLQTIINRQLVNDEINSLTTLAEQSGKEYLERWEFFNVYTGCMVGNPGASILADAYVKGIRDYDVEKAYRYAMNHSLKLGTPDRGFFTNTGISNTLEYAYADWCISQLAGQLGKQEDKKRFLERSQFYRNIFDTGKGWFRPKKDDGTWAEWPEQGRLKEGYGCTESNPYQQGWFVPHDIGGMVELMGGLEKTRLDLADFFNRMPEDMLWNDYYNHANEPVHHVPFLFNRLGQPWLTQKWTRFICKHAYKNEVAGIVGNEDCGQMSAWYVLAASGIHPVCPGETRYELTGPLFDKVVIHLENKKQFTIATRNNSPENVYIQKATLNGTPYNKCYIDYSDIMAGSILVFEMGTKPNEQWGSN
;
A
#
# COMPACT_ATOMS: atom_id res chain seq x y z
N ALA A 1 2.60 -6.44 -24.13
CA ALA A 1 3.19 -7.31 -23.10
C ALA A 1 2.09 -8.10 -22.40
N THR A 2 2.43 -9.20 -21.74
CA THR A 2 1.56 -9.94 -20.80
C THR A 2 2.43 -10.62 -19.72
N ALA A 3 1.84 -11.10 -18.63
CA ALA A 3 2.56 -11.56 -17.44
C ALA A 3 1.99 -12.86 -16.85
N SER A 4 2.87 -13.61 -16.18
CA SER A 4 2.57 -14.66 -15.21
C SER A 4 3.05 -14.21 -13.82
N PRO A 5 2.77 -14.95 -12.74
CA PRO A 5 3.17 -14.55 -11.38
C PRO A 5 4.68 -14.25 -11.21
N HIS A 6 5.57 -14.97 -11.91
CA HIS A 6 7.04 -14.81 -11.81
C HIS A 6 7.71 -14.54 -13.17
N GLY A 7 6.96 -14.07 -14.17
CA GLY A 7 7.49 -13.89 -15.51
C GLY A 7 6.53 -13.19 -16.46
N GLY A 8 6.87 -13.18 -17.75
CA GLY A 8 6.01 -12.59 -18.77
C GLY A 8 6.52 -12.79 -20.18
N MET A 9 5.75 -12.27 -21.13
CA MET A 9 6.07 -12.33 -22.55
C MET A 9 5.83 -10.98 -23.23
N LEU A 10 6.84 -10.55 -23.98
CA LEU A 10 6.76 -9.46 -24.94
C LEU A 10 6.52 -10.04 -26.33
N ARG A 11 5.69 -9.34 -27.12
CA ARG A 11 5.45 -9.64 -28.53
C ARG A 11 5.66 -8.36 -29.31
N PHE A 12 6.62 -8.40 -30.22
CA PHE A 12 7.03 -7.30 -31.08
C PHE A 12 6.55 -7.59 -32.50
N THR A 13 5.95 -6.61 -33.16
CA THR A 13 5.55 -6.70 -34.57
C THR A 13 6.51 -5.84 -35.37
N PHE A 14 7.28 -6.47 -36.26
CA PHE A 14 8.30 -5.80 -37.06
C PHE A 14 7.81 -5.52 -38.49
N PRO A 15 8.27 -4.43 -39.15
CA PRO A 15 8.18 -4.30 -40.59
C PRO A 15 9.15 -5.27 -41.28
N GLN A 16 9.05 -5.40 -42.60
CA GLN A 16 10.07 -6.09 -43.37
C GLN A 16 11.42 -5.39 -43.21
N ASN A 17 12.44 -6.11 -42.76
CA ASN A 17 13.80 -5.60 -42.58
C ASN A 17 14.81 -6.76 -42.54
N GLU A 18 15.96 -6.61 -43.19
CA GLU A 18 17.04 -7.60 -43.13
C GLU A 18 17.71 -7.66 -41.74
N GLN A 19 17.58 -6.59 -40.95
CA GLN A 19 18.22 -6.43 -39.64
C GLN A 19 17.27 -5.76 -38.65
N SER A 20 16.32 -6.52 -38.13
CA SER A 20 15.55 -6.17 -36.93
C SER A 20 16.32 -6.54 -35.67
N ARG A 21 16.03 -5.87 -34.54
CA ARG A 21 16.78 -6.04 -33.29
C ARG A 21 15.87 -6.08 -32.07
N ILE A 22 16.20 -6.94 -31.12
CA ILE A 22 15.78 -6.82 -29.71
C ILE A 22 17.03 -6.51 -28.88
N GLN A 23 16.93 -5.50 -28.01
CA GLN A 23 17.99 -5.10 -27.09
C GLN A 23 17.50 -5.12 -25.63
N ILE A 24 18.40 -5.50 -24.72
CA ILE A 24 18.15 -5.58 -23.28
C ILE A 24 19.25 -4.78 -22.58
N ASP A 25 18.85 -3.77 -21.83
CA ASP A 25 19.72 -3.00 -20.94
C ASP A 25 19.66 -3.58 -19.53
N LEU A 26 20.73 -4.24 -19.12
CA LEU A 26 20.80 -4.88 -17.80
C LEU A 26 21.17 -3.89 -16.70
N SER A 27 21.62 -2.68 -17.06
CA SER A 27 21.97 -1.62 -16.10
C SER A 27 20.74 -0.89 -15.57
N ARG A 28 19.65 -0.86 -16.34
CA ARG A 28 18.49 0.00 -16.10
C ARG A 28 17.76 -0.38 -14.81
N ARG A 29 17.65 0.57 -13.89
CA ARG A 29 16.87 0.47 -12.64
C ARG A 29 16.05 1.76 -12.45
N VAL A 30 14.90 1.69 -11.82
CA VAL A 30 14.18 2.91 -11.41
C VAL A 30 14.97 3.61 -10.30
N GLY A 31 15.21 4.91 -10.45
CA GLY A 31 15.97 5.69 -9.46
C GLY A 31 17.50 5.49 -9.51
N GLY A 32 18.06 4.93 -10.59
CA GLY A 32 19.50 4.76 -10.77
C GLY A 32 19.87 3.60 -11.70
N THR A 33 20.96 2.89 -11.43
CA THR A 33 21.40 1.70 -12.20
C THR A 33 21.75 0.53 -11.28
N SER A 34 21.71 -0.70 -11.79
CA SER A 34 22.40 -1.81 -11.12
C SER A 34 23.91 -1.61 -11.19
N VAL A 35 24.63 -2.07 -10.17
CA VAL A 35 26.08 -1.82 -10.04
C VAL A 35 26.93 -2.84 -10.79
N LEU A 36 26.41 -4.06 -10.96
CA LEU A 36 27.07 -5.15 -11.68
C LEU A 36 26.02 -6.02 -12.38
N GLN A 37 26.36 -6.56 -13.55
CA GLN A 37 25.46 -7.42 -14.32
C GLN A 37 26.23 -8.57 -14.93
N TYR A 38 25.52 -9.67 -15.17
CA TYR A 38 26.01 -10.83 -15.91
C TYR A 38 24.95 -11.31 -16.88
N VAL A 39 25.38 -11.74 -18.07
CA VAL A 39 24.51 -12.37 -19.06
C VAL A 39 25.29 -13.41 -19.85
N LYS A 40 24.64 -14.54 -20.11
CA LYS A 40 25.17 -15.66 -20.87
C LYS A 40 24.14 -16.15 -21.88
N VAL A 41 24.60 -16.45 -23.09
CA VAL A 41 23.87 -17.24 -24.08
C VAL A 41 23.93 -18.71 -23.65
N ALA A 42 22.78 -19.26 -23.25
CA ALA A 42 22.67 -20.61 -22.73
C ALA A 42 22.48 -21.64 -23.87
N ASP A 43 21.75 -21.26 -24.91
CA ASP A 43 21.53 -22.05 -26.13
C ASP A 43 21.13 -21.15 -27.30
N ASN A 44 20.72 -21.74 -28.43
CA ASN A 44 20.35 -21.03 -29.65
C ASN A 44 19.12 -20.11 -29.53
N HIS A 45 18.38 -20.13 -28.43
CA HIS A 45 17.20 -19.30 -28.20
C HIS A 45 17.19 -18.64 -26.82
N THR A 46 18.13 -18.99 -25.95
CA THR A 46 18.04 -18.67 -24.53
C THR A 46 19.24 -17.87 -24.07
N ILE A 47 18.96 -16.82 -23.29
CA ILE A 47 19.94 -16.17 -22.44
C ILE A 47 19.52 -16.29 -20.97
N ARG A 48 20.48 -16.24 -20.06
CA ARG A 48 20.23 -16.14 -18.62
C ARG A 48 21.28 -15.26 -17.96
N GLY A 49 20.94 -14.69 -16.81
CA GLY A 49 21.84 -13.77 -16.16
C GLY A 49 21.27 -13.14 -14.91
N TRP A 50 21.88 -12.05 -14.46
CA TRP A 50 21.44 -11.30 -13.31
C TRP A 50 21.89 -9.83 -13.35
N MET A 51 21.20 -9.01 -12.55
CA MET A 51 21.59 -7.64 -12.26
C MET A 51 21.61 -7.39 -10.74
N LYS A 52 22.73 -6.87 -10.24
CA LYS A 52 22.96 -6.57 -8.82
C LYS A 52 22.57 -5.13 -8.50
N CYS A 53 21.54 -4.96 -7.67
CA CYS A 53 20.97 -3.67 -7.30
C CYS A 53 21.35 -3.34 -5.85
N THR A 54 22.38 -2.51 -5.66
CA THR A 54 22.79 -2.05 -4.32
C THR A 54 22.44 -0.57 -4.12
N PRO A 55 22.55 -0.04 -2.89
CA PRO A 55 22.30 1.38 -2.60
C PRO A 55 23.25 2.34 -3.34
N ALA A 56 24.44 1.87 -3.72
CA ALA A 56 25.42 2.66 -4.47
C ALA A 56 24.92 3.04 -5.87
N GLY A 57 24.07 2.19 -6.47
CA GLY A 57 23.41 2.44 -7.75
C GLY A 57 22.06 3.15 -7.64
N GLY A 58 21.73 3.75 -6.50
CA GLY A 58 20.45 4.44 -6.28
C GLY A 58 19.30 3.50 -5.89
N GLY A 59 18.12 3.73 -6.46
CA GLY A 59 16.87 3.07 -6.08
C GLY A 59 16.06 3.88 -5.06
N LEU A 60 15.40 3.20 -4.12
CA LEU A 60 14.52 3.86 -3.13
C LEU A 60 15.25 5.00 -2.39
N GLY A 61 14.66 6.19 -2.43
CA GLY A 61 15.22 7.39 -1.81
C GLY A 61 16.61 7.77 -2.32
N ASP A 62 16.92 7.45 -3.58
CA ASP A 62 18.24 7.64 -4.21
C ASP A 62 19.36 6.86 -3.48
N GLY A 63 19.03 5.63 -3.07
CA GLY A 63 19.89 4.73 -2.29
C GLY A 63 19.77 4.89 -0.77
N ARG A 64 19.09 5.93 -0.26
CA ARG A 64 18.90 6.12 1.19
C ARG A 64 18.06 5.01 1.84
N GLY A 65 17.18 4.38 1.06
CA GLY A 65 16.39 3.22 1.52
C GLY A 65 17.22 1.95 1.71
N LYS A 66 18.51 1.95 1.35
CA LYS A 66 19.48 0.85 1.58
C LYS A 66 19.10 -0.53 1.01
N ALA A 67 18.18 -0.58 0.06
CA ALA A 67 17.81 -1.80 -0.66
C ALA A 67 19.00 -2.44 -1.38
N ASP A 68 19.26 -3.71 -1.06
CA ASP A 68 20.27 -4.55 -1.69
C ASP A 68 19.64 -5.87 -2.11
N TYR A 69 19.49 -6.07 -3.42
CA TYR A 69 18.93 -7.29 -3.99
C TYR A 69 19.59 -7.62 -5.32
N THR A 70 19.43 -8.86 -5.76
CA THR A 70 19.80 -9.32 -7.11
C THR A 70 18.56 -9.82 -7.81
N VAL A 71 18.36 -9.43 -9.07
CA VAL A 71 17.33 -10.03 -9.92
C VAL A 71 18.01 -10.95 -10.91
N TYR A 72 17.60 -12.21 -10.91
CA TYR A 72 18.04 -13.24 -11.84
C TYR A 72 16.97 -13.43 -12.92
N PHE A 73 17.39 -13.73 -14.15
CA PHE A 73 16.46 -13.96 -15.25
C PHE A 73 16.85 -15.16 -16.11
N TYR A 74 15.83 -15.78 -16.69
CA TYR A 74 15.90 -16.78 -17.75
C TYR A 74 15.01 -16.30 -18.89
N ALA A 75 15.58 -16.03 -20.07
CA ALA A 75 14.88 -15.40 -21.18
C ALA A 75 15.04 -16.17 -22.49
N LYS A 76 13.91 -16.40 -23.18
CA LYS A 76 13.82 -17.17 -24.42
C LYS A 76 13.23 -16.34 -25.56
N PHE A 77 13.93 -16.33 -26.69
CA PHE A 77 13.53 -15.65 -27.92
C PHE A 77 12.85 -16.62 -28.89
N SER A 78 11.85 -16.18 -29.64
CA SER A 78 11.27 -17.00 -30.72
C SER A 78 12.18 -17.11 -31.94
N LYS A 79 13.04 -16.10 -32.17
CA LYS A 79 14.09 -16.13 -33.19
C LYS A 79 15.37 -16.77 -32.65
N PRO A 80 16.13 -17.51 -33.47
CA PRO A 80 17.40 -18.06 -33.05
C PRO A 80 18.44 -16.96 -32.88
N LEU A 81 19.31 -17.10 -31.88
CA LEU A 81 20.42 -16.23 -31.54
C LEU A 81 21.63 -16.52 -32.45
N THR A 82 21.49 -16.31 -33.75
CA THR A 82 22.58 -16.53 -34.73
C THR A 82 23.46 -15.30 -34.91
N ASN A 83 22.88 -14.10 -34.79
CA ASN A 83 23.60 -12.83 -34.86
C ASN A 83 23.32 -12.02 -33.59
N TYR A 84 24.07 -12.30 -32.52
CA TYR A 84 23.96 -11.60 -31.25
C TYR A 84 25.25 -10.85 -30.90
N GLY A 85 25.16 -10.00 -29.90
CA GLY A 85 26.30 -9.35 -29.27
C GLY A 85 25.94 -8.79 -27.91
N PHE A 86 26.98 -8.34 -27.22
CA PHE A 86 26.87 -7.56 -26.00
C PHE A 86 27.27 -6.12 -26.29
N TRP A 87 26.82 -5.22 -25.43
CA TRP A 87 27.34 -3.87 -25.39
C TRP A 87 27.79 -3.52 -23.98
N SER A 88 28.83 -2.70 -23.87
CA SER A 88 29.40 -2.28 -22.59
C SER A 88 29.67 -0.77 -22.62
N ALA A 89 29.07 -0.04 -21.69
CA ALA A 89 29.38 1.36 -21.50
C ALA A 89 30.54 1.51 -20.50
N ASP A 90 31.63 2.15 -20.93
CA ASP A 90 32.75 2.49 -20.03
C ASP A 90 32.37 3.70 -19.16
N ILE A 91 31.58 3.42 -18.12
CA ILE A 91 31.16 4.39 -17.10
C ILE A 91 32.27 4.52 -16.06
N PRO A 92 32.92 5.70 -15.93
CA PRO A 92 33.98 5.90 -14.96
C PRO A 92 33.52 5.61 -13.52
N ASP A 93 34.43 5.09 -12.70
CA ASP A 93 34.10 4.69 -11.32
C ASP A 93 33.77 5.87 -10.40
N GLU A 94 34.27 7.06 -10.72
CA GLU A 94 33.96 8.30 -10.02
C GLU A 94 32.58 8.87 -10.40
N TRP A 95 31.93 8.36 -11.44
CA TRP A 95 30.58 8.81 -11.82
C TRP A 95 29.53 8.22 -10.90
N ASN A 96 28.67 9.11 -10.40
CA ASN A 96 27.52 8.70 -9.62
C ASN A 96 26.49 7.98 -10.51
N ARG A 97 25.91 6.91 -9.98
CA ARG A 97 25.01 5.98 -10.68
C ARG A 97 23.54 6.13 -10.26
N LYS A 98 23.24 7.29 -9.69
CA LYS A 98 21.97 7.69 -9.10
C LYS A 98 21.13 8.50 -10.07
N LEU A 99 19.84 8.68 -9.73
CA LEU A 99 18.83 9.17 -10.67
C LEU A 99 19.26 10.45 -11.42
N ARG A 100 19.76 11.45 -10.69
CA ARG A 100 20.13 12.75 -11.26
C ARG A 100 21.25 12.64 -12.30
N ASP A 101 22.22 11.77 -12.06
CA ASP A 101 23.40 11.62 -12.89
C ASP A 101 23.13 10.74 -14.11
N ILE A 102 22.38 9.66 -13.94
CA ILE A 102 22.11 8.69 -15.04
C ILE A 102 21.19 9.26 -16.13
N VAL A 103 20.46 10.34 -15.83
CA VAL A 103 19.65 11.08 -16.81
C VAL A 103 20.38 12.30 -17.40
N SER A 104 21.61 12.56 -16.96
CA SER A 104 22.39 13.69 -17.45
C SER A 104 22.88 13.43 -18.88
N LYS A 105 22.98 14.50 -19.67
CA LYS A 105 23.46 14.43 -21.05
C LYS A 105 24.85 13.76 -21.17
N PRO A 106 25.88 14.09 -20.35
CA PRO A 106 27.18 13.42 -20.41
C PRO A 106 27.08 11.91 -20.15
N TYR A 107 26.20 11.49 -19.24
CA TYR A 107 25.98 10.08 -18.95
C TYR A 107 25.38 9.35 -20.14
N LEU A 108 24.33 9.91 -20.74
CA LEU A 108 23.68 9.34 -21.90
C LEU A 108 24.60 9.31 -23.13
N GLU A 109 25.42 10.34 -23.34
CA GLU A 109 26.43 10.38 -24.41
C GLU A 109 27.49 9.28 -24.22
N ARG A 110 27.91 9.01 -22.98
CA ARG A 110 28.84 7.91 -22.69
C ARG A 110 28.21 6.55 -22.97
N VAL A 111 26.96 6.34 -22.57
CA VAL A 111 26.22 5.10 -22.88
C VAL A 111 26.04 4.93 -24.39
N ALA A 112 25.80 6.01 -25.14
CA ALA A 112 25.71 5.97 -26.60
C ALA A 112 27.02 5.56 -27.30
N GLN A 113 28.16 5.71 -26.63
CA GLN A 113 29.50 5.30 -27.11
C GLN A 113 29.88 3.86 -26.71
N SER A 114 28.92 3.06 -26.25
CA SER A 114 29.17 1.69 -25.79
C SER A 114 29.93 0.84 -26.82
N GLU A 115 30.90 0.07 -26.34
CA GLU A 115 31.62 -0.91 -27.14
C GLU A 115 30.70 -2.08 -27.50
N ILE A 116 30.72 -2.52 -28.75
CA ILE A 116 29.99 -3.72 -29.22
C ILE A 116 30.93 -4.93 -29.19
N ILE A 117 30.54 -5.97 -28.46
CA ILE A 117 31.34 -7.17 -28.23
C ILE A 117 30.60 -8.39 -28.79
N ARG A 118 31.14 -9.01 -29.84
CA ARG A 118 30.56 -10.20 -30.50
C ARG A 118 31.39 -11.48 -30.34
N SER A 119 32.61 -11.37 -29.84
CA SER A 119 33.57 -12.48 -29.69
C SER A 119 33.32 -13.37 -28.48
N LYS A 120 32.25 -13.12 -27.71
CA LYS A 120 31.94 -13.81 -26.44
C LYS A 120 30.58 -14.48 -26.48
N ASN A 121 30.35 -15.42 -25.58
CA ASN A 121 29.04 -16.03 -25.28
C ASN A 121 28.51 -15.66 -23.89
N GLU A 122 29.33 -15.02 -23.06
CA GLU A 122 28.93 -14.45 -21.78
C GLU A 122 29.70 -13.15 -21.50
N LEU A 123 29.11 -12.27 -20.69
CA LEU A 123 29.71 -11.03 -20.26
C LEU A 123 29.30 -10.73 -18.82
N GLU A 124 30.28 -10.43 -17.98
CA GLU A 124 30.10 -9.76 -16.69
C GLU A 124 30.71 -8.38 -16.77
N GLY A 125 30.03 -7.37 -16.25
CA GLY A 125 30.55 -6.01 -16.29
C GLY A 125 29.67 -4.98 -15.60
N LYS A 126 30.19 -3.76 -15.59
CA LYS A 126 29.50 -2.58 -15.11
C LYS A 126 28.84 -1.90 -16.32
N HIS A 127 27.52 -1.77 -16.29
CA HIS A 127 26.74 -1.14 -17.35
C HIS A 127 26.85 -1.87 -18.70
N ILE A 128 26.38 -3.11 -18.71
CA ILE A 128 26.33 -3.95 -19.92
C ILE A 128 24.90 -4.22 -20.38
N GLY A 129 24.76 -4.65 -21.62
CA GLY A 129 23.52 -5.22 -22.12
C GLY A 129 23.73 -6.22 -23.24
N PHE A 130 22.63 -6.76 -23.74
CA PHE A 130 22.59 -7.79 -24.77
C PHE A 130 21.74 -7.32 -25.93
N PHE A 131 22.08 -7.73 -27.14
CA PHE A 131 21.20 -7.59 -28.30
C PHE A 131 21.30 -8.81 -29.22
N THR A 132 20.22 -9.04 -29.96
CA THR A 132 20.20 -10.00 -31.06
C THR A 132 19.52 -9.38 -32.27
N GLU A 133 20.03 -9.73 -33.44
CA GLU A 133 19.61 -9.23 -34.73
C GLU A 133 19.15 -10.38 -35.62
N PHE A 134 18.11 -10.13 -36.40
CA PHE A 134 17.50 -11.13 -37.26
C PHE A 134 16.70 -10.46 -38.38
N PRO A 135 16.56 -11.09 -39.55
CA PRO A 135 15.66 -10.61 -40.58
C PRO A 135 14.19 -10.83 -40.15
N THR A 136 13.32 -9.92 -40.59
CA THR A 136 11.87 -9.99 -40.41
C THR A 136 11.16 -9.70 -41.72
N SER A 137 10.00 -10.34 -41.89
CA SER A 137 9.02 -10.01 -42.90
C SER A 137 8.00 -8.97 -42.40
N GLU A 138 7.23 -8.41 -43.33
CA GLU A 138 6.21 -7.41 -43.01
C GLU A 138 5.18 -7.97 -42.00
N LYS A 139 5.03 -7.28 -40.87
CA LYS A 139 4.17 -7.64 -39.73
C LYS A 139 4.55 -8.95 -39.02
N GLU A 140 5.79 -9.40 -39.17
CA GLU A 140 6.25 -10.59 -38.45
C GLU A 140 6.25 -10.36 -36.93
N GLU A 141 5.66 -11.31 -36.19
CA GLU A 141 5.64 -11.29 -34.73
C GLU A 141 6.82 -12.06 -34.14
N VAL A 142 7.64 -11.39 -33.33
CA VAL A 142 8.76 -11.99 -32.59
C VAL A 142 8.49 -11.84 -31.10
N SER A 143 8.70 -12.90 -30.31
CA SER A 143 8.44 -12.90 -28.88
C SER A 143 9.70 -13.07 -28.03
N LEU A 144 9.71 -12.41 -26.88
CA LEU A 144 10.68 -12.60 -25.79
C LEU A 144 9.92 -13.00 -24.54
N SER A 145 10.17 -14.20 -24.04
CA SER A 145 9.58 -14.71 -22.78
C SER A 145 10.64 -14.65 -21.68
N VAL A 146 10.30 -14.19 -20.49
CA VAL A 146 11.26 -14.00 -19.39
C VAL A 146 10.66 -14.50 -18.08
N GLY A 147 11.36 -15.37 -17.38
CA GLY A 147 11.11 -15.71 -15.97
C GLY A 147 12.15 -15.03 -15.09
N ILE A 148 11.74 -14.60 -13.90
CA ILE A 148 12.60 -13.93 -12.92
C ILE A 148 12.66 -14.70 -11.60
N SER A 149 13.72 -14.46 -10.83
CA SER A 149 13.86 -14.89 -9.43
C SER A 149 14.69 -13.86 -8.68
N PHE A 150 14.44 -13.71 -7.38
CA PHE A 150 15.30 -12.96 -6.47
C PHE A 150 16.24 -13.85 -5.64
N VAL A 151 16.28 -15.15 -5.95
CA VAL A 151 17.08 -16.17 -5.26
C VAL A 151 18.32 -16.51 -6.08
N ASP A 152 18.15 -17.06 -7.28
CA ASP A 152 19.24 -17.49 -8.15
C ASP A 152 18.79 -17.73 -9.61
N MET A 153 19.74 -18.01 -10.51
CA MET A 153 19.46 -18.32 -11.91
C MET A 153 18.64 -19.61 -12.09
N GLU A 154 18.85 -20.60 -11.22
CA GLU A 154 18.08 -21.86 -11.27
C GLU A 154 16.62 -21.62 -10.90
N GLY A 155 16.35 -20.77 -9.93
CA GLY A 155 15.01 -20.31 -9.54
C GLY A 155 14.32 -19.60 -10.69
N ALA A 156 15.02 -18.71 -11.40
CA ALA A 156 14.45 -18.02 -12.56
C ALA A 156 14.05 -19.01 -13.68
N GLU A 157 14.86 -20.04 -13.92
CA GLU A 157 14.57 -21.11 -14.88
C GLU A 157 13.40 -22.00 -14.41
N LYS A 158 13.34 -22.37 -13.13
CA LYS A 158 12.21 -23.13 -12.56
C LYS A 158 10.90 -22.35 -12.66
N ASN A 159 10.91 -21.07 -12.31
CA ASN A 159 9.76 -20.17 -12.45
C ASN A 159 9.30 -20.06 -13.91
N PHE A 160 10.24 -19.88 -14.84
CA PHE A 160 9.96 -19.89 -16.28
C PHE A 160 9.28 -21.21 -16.71
N ASN A 161 9.85 -22.34 -16.31
CA ASN A 161 9.36 -23.66 -16.70
C ASN A 161 7.97 -23.96 -16.14
N ALA A 162 7.70 -23.56 -14.90
CA ALA A 162 6.40 -23.75 -14.27
C ALA A 162 5.29 -22.93 -14.95
N GLU A 163 5.61 -21.72 -15.42
CA GLU A 163 4.57 -20.74 -15.79
C GLU A 163 4.47 -20.43 -17.27
N LEU A 164 5.57 -20.53 -18.03
CA LEU A 164 5.69 -20.02 -19.40
C LEU A 164 5.96 -21.13 -20.44
N THR A 165 6.60 -22.23 -20.07
CA THR A 165 6.95 -23.31 -21.01
C THR A 165 5.72 -23.86 -21.74
N GLY A 166 5.82 -23.95 -23.07
CA GLY A 166 4.75 -24.45 -23.94
C GLY A 166 3.60 -23.47 -24.19
N LYS A 167 3.60 -22.28 -23.60
CA LYS A 167 2.54 -21.27 -23.77
C LYS A 167 2.96 -20.20 -24.78
N ASN A 168 2.01 -19.79 -25.63
CA ASN A 168 2.17 -18.63 -26.50
C ASN A 168 1.63 -17.35 -25.83
N PHE A 169 1.83 -16.20 -26.49
CA PHE A 169 1.41 -14.89 -25.98
C PHE A 169 -0.07 -14.83 -25.60
N ASN A 170 -0.95 -15.36 -26.47
CA ASN A 170 -2.39 -15.31 -26.25
C ASN A 170 -2.80 -16.20 -25.08
N ALA A 171 -2.19 -17.37 -24.91
CA ALA A 171 -2.46 -18.26 -23.78
C ALA A 171 -2.09 -17.60 -22.44
N ILE A 172 -0.93 -16.94 -22.35
CA ILE A 172 -0.52 -16.21 -21.14
C ILE A 172 -1.46 -15.02 -20.89
N ARG A 173 -1.81 -14.27 -21.94
CA ARG A 173 -2.75 -13.15 -21.84
C ARG A 173 -4.13 -13.58 -21.36
N CYS A 174 -4.68 -14.67 -21.90
CA CYS A 174 -5.96 -15.22 -21.46
C CYS A 174 -5.89 -15.67 -19.99
N ALA A 175 -4.84 -16.39 -19.60
CA ALA A 175 -4.66 -16.81 -18.21
C ALA A 175 -4.52 -15.62 -17.24
N ALA A 176 -3.84 -14.55 -17.65
CA ALA A 176 -3.73 -13.32 -16.86
C ALA A 176 -5.09 -12.60 -16.74
N TYR A 177 -5.84 -12.52 -17.85
CA TYR A 177 -7.18 -11.95 -17.87
C TYR A 177 -8.16 -12.72 -16.98
N GLU A 178 -8.14 -14.05 -17.03
CA GLU A 178 -8.96 -14.91 -16.18
C GLU A 178 -8.62 -14.77 -14.70
N GLN A 179 -7.33 -14.68 -14.36
CA GLN A 179 -6.88 -14.42 -13.00
C GLN A 179 -7.37 -13.06 -12.49
N TRP A 180 -7.27 -12.01 -13.30
CA TRP A 180 -7.79 -10.69 -12.95
C TRP A 180 -9.30 -10.68 -12.81
N ASN A 181 -10.04 -11.28 -13.73
CA ASN A 181 -11.50 -11.39 -13.61
C ASN A 181 -11.91 -12.12 -12.32
N LYS A 182 -11.21 -13.21 -11.98
CA LYS A 182 -11.45 -13.92 -10.72
C LYS A 182 -11.12 -13.03 -9.51
N ALA A 183 -9.98 -12.35 -9.53
CA ALA A 183 -9.57 -11.47 -8.43
C ALA A 183 -10.55 -10.30 -8.22
N LEU A 184 -11.00 -9.65 -9.30
CA LEU A 184 -11.94 -8.52 -9.24
C LEU A 184 -13.36 -8.95 -8.91
N SER A 185 -13.74 -10.19 -9.22
CA SER A 185 -15.07 -10.74 -8.89
C SER A 185 -15.35 -10.88 -7.40
N VAL A 186 -14.37 -10.67 -6.51
CA VAL A 186 -14.59 -10.67 -5.06
C VAL A 186 -15.55 -9.59 -4.59
N ILE A 187 -15.71 -8.51 -5.39
CA ILE A 187 -16.76 -7.51 -5.18
C ILE A 187 -17.53 -7.28 -6.49
N GLU A 188 -18.84 -7.50 -6.44
CA GLU A 188 -19.76 -7.19 -7.53
C GLU A 188 -20.54 -5.93 -7.23
N VAL A 189 -20.58 -4.99 -8.18
CA VAL A 189 -21.36 -3.75 -8.07
C VAL A 189 -22.45 -3.68 -9.13
N THR A 190 -23.62 -3.17 -8.77
CA THR A 190 -24.76 -2.95 -9.67
C THR A 190 -25.32 -1.53 -9.51
N GLY A 191 -25.88 -1.01 -10.59
CA GLY A 191 -26.28 0.40 -10.70
C GLY A 191 -25.14 1.26 -11.22
N LYS A 192 -25.41 2.58 -11.32
CA LYS A 192 -24.45 3.60 -11.76
C LYS A 192 -23.93 3.47 -13.19
N SER A 193 -23.19 4.49 -13.61
CA SER A 193 -22.62 4.60 -14.96
C SER A 193 -21.47 3.61 -15.16
N GLU A 194 -21.15 3.29 -16.41
CA GLU A 194 -19.96 2.49 -16.75
C GLU A 194 -18.66 3.20 -16.34
N GLU A 195 -18.67 4.53 -16.28
CA GLU A 195 -17.54 5.33 -15.79
C GLU A 195 -17.29 5.06 -14.29
N GLU A 196 -18.32 5.11 -13.44
CA GLU A 196 -18.20 4.81 -12.01
C GLU A 196 -17.76 3.36 -11.76
N LYS A 197 -18.24 2.40 -12.57
CA LYS A 197 -17.76 1.01 -12.50
C LYS A 197 -16.30 0.89 -12.93
N THR A 198 -15.88 1.64 -13.95
CA THR A 198 -14.47 1.65 -14.39
C THR A 198 -13.56 2.17 -13.30
N ILE A 199 -13.94 3.28 -12.63
CA ILE A 199 -13.19 3.82 -11.49
C ILE A 199 -13.13 2.78 -10.36
N PHE A 200 -14.25 2.15 -10.01
CA PHE A 200 -14.30 1.16 -8.95
C PHE A 200 -13.43 -0.07 -9.21
N TYR A 201 -13.54 -0.68 -10.39
CA TYR A 201 -12.74 -1.87 -10.73
C TYR A 201 -11.26 -1.54 -10.96
N THR A 202 -10.94 -0.32 -11.40
CA THR A 202 -9.55 0.16 -11.47
C THR A 202 -8.96 0.36 -10.08
N ALA A 203 -9.71 0.97 -9.15
CA ALA A 203 -9.31 1.09 -7.76
C ALA A 203 -9.12 -0.31 -7.13
N LEU A 204 -10.09 -1.21 -7.28
CA LEU A 204 -9.96 -2.59 -6.79
C LEU A 204 -8.74 -3.31 -7.36
N TYR A 205 -8.44 -3.14 -8.66
CA TYR A 205 -7.21 -3.62 -9.29
C TYR A 205 -5.95 -3.09 -8.60
N HIS A 206 -5.86 -1.79 -8.32
CA HIS A 206 -4.69 -1.21 -7.64
C HIS A 206 -4.46 -1.81 -6.24
N THR A 207 -5.55 -2.12 -5.49
CA THR A 207 -5.45 -2.78 -4.18
C THR A 207 -4.88 -4.22 -4.22
N MET A 208 -4.71 -4.79 -5.42
CA MET A 208 -4.28 -6.17 -5.61
C MET A 208 -2.87 -6.29 -6.21
N ILE A 209 -2.17 -5.17 -6.44
CA ILE A 209 -0.81 -5.16 -6.99
C ILE A 209 0.23 -5.39 -5.89
N ASP A 210 0.10 -4.66 -4.78
CA ASP A 210 1.02 -4.69 -3.65
C ASP A 210 0.25 -4.92 -2.31
N PRO A 211 0.86 -5.59 -1.32
CA PRO A 211 2.21 -6.16 -1.32
C PRO A 211 2.34 -7.42 -2.19
N ARG A 212 3.37 -7.44 -3.03
CA ARG A 212 3.68 -8.57 -3.92
C ARG A 212 4.52 -9.62 -3.22
N PHE A 213 4.46 -10.87 -3.68
CA PHE A 213 5.36 -11.91 -3.20
C PHE A 213 6.71 -11.88 -3.94
N VAL A 214 7.77 -12.32 -3.26
CA VAL A 214 9.15 -12.46 -3.78
C VAL A 214 9.70 -13.88 -3.68
N SER A 215 8.89 -14.81 -3.17
CA SER A 215 9.22 -16.23 -3.15
C SER A 215 9.10 -16.84 -4.53
N ASP A 216 10.04 -17.69 -4.91
CA ASP A 216 9.98 -18.54 -6.11
C ASP A 216 8.85 -19.59 -5.99
N THR A 217 8.56 -20.26 -7.10
CA THR A 217 7.54 -21.33 -7.18
C THR A 217 7.81 -22.53 -6.26
N ASP A 218 9.06 -22.72 -5.83
CA ASP A 218 9.46 -23.76 -4.86
C ASP A 218 9.45 -23.25 -3.40
N GLY A 219 9.00 -22.02 -3.17
CA GLY A 219 8.91 -21.39 -1.85
C GLY A 219 10.22 -20.79 -1.33
N ARG A 220 11.32 -20.84 -2.08
CA ARG A 220 12.57 -20.15 -1.71
C ARG A 220 12.42 -18.64 -1.84
N TYR A 221 13.02 -17.86 -0.96
CA TYR A 221 12.97 -16.40 -0.99
C TYR A 221 14.25 -15.77 -0.41
N PRO A 222 14.62 -14.54 -0.86
CA PRO A 222 15.72 -13.80 -0.25
C PRO A 222 15.29 -13.23 1.10
N GLY A 223 16.13 -13.39 2.11
CA GLY A 223 16.06 -12.70 3.40
C GLY A 223 17.14 -11.62 3.54
N PRO A 224 17.32 -11.08 4.77
CA PRO A 224 18.36 -10.10 5.07
C PRO A 224 19.76 -10.55 4.63
N GLY A 225 20.52 -9.63 4.05
CA GLY A 225 21.86 -9.91 3.54
C GLY A 225 21.91 -10.86 2.33
N ASN A 226 20.79 -11.06 1.64
CA ASN A 226 20.62 -12.05 0.56
C ASN A 226 20.76 -13.52 1.02
N THR A 227 20.59 -13.79 2.32
CA THR A 227 20.50 -15.18 2.81
C THR A 227 19.22 -15.82 2.28
N ILE A 228 19.31 -17.01 1.68
CA ILE A 228 18.15 -17.68 1.11
C ILE A 228 17.45 -18.52 2.18
N TYR A 229 16.14 -18.34 2.27
CA TYR A 229 15.24 -19.12 3.12
C TYR A 229 14.19 -19.82 2.26
N GLN A 230 13.42 -20.71 2.85
CA GLN A 230 12.33 -21.41 2.19
C GLN A 230 11.15 -21.58 3.14
N SER A 231 9.92 -21.38 2.64
CA SER A 231 8.70 -21.59 3.41
C SER A 231 7.64 -22.25 2.55
N ALA A 232 6.97 -23.25 3.12
CA ALA A 232 5.76 -23.84 2.57
C ALA A 232 4.48 -23.28 3.22
N ASN A 233 4.61 -22.51 4.30
CA ASN A 233 3.49 -22.10 5.16
C ASN A 233 2.91 -20.73 4.78
N PHE A 234 3.73 -19.87 4.17
CA PHE A 234 3.33 -18.53 3.75
C PHE A 234 4.16 -18.10 2.53
N ARG A 235 3.65 -17.14 1.77
CA ARG A 235 4.39 -16.54 0.66
C ARG A 235 5.09 -15.29 1.16
N LYS A 236 6.42 -15.23 1.04
CA LYS A 236 7.18 -14.05 1.45
C LYS A 236 6.75 -12.84 0.61
N ARG A 237 6.28 -11.79 1.28
CA ARG A 237 5.85 -10.52 0.71
C ARG A 237 6.92 -9.43 0.83
N THR A 238 6.82 -8.43 -0.03
CA THR A 238 7.57 -7.17 0.05
C THR A 238 6.71 -5.99 -0.40
N ILE A 239 7.18 -4.76 -0.14
CA ILE A 239 6.47 -3.49 -0.35
C ILE A 239 5.35 -3.35 0.69
N PHE A 240 5.76 -3.23 1.95
CA PHE A 240 4.86 -2.84 3.02
C PHE A 240 4.96 -1.32 3.21
N SER A 241 4.05 -0.56 2.58
CA SER A 241 3.94 0.89 2.78
C SER A 241 3.18 1.20 4.06
N GLY A 242 3.70 0.74 5.20
CA GLY A 242 2.91 0.50 6.40
C GLY A 242 2.15 1.72 6.91
N TRP A 243 2.74 2.92 6.86
CA TRP A 243 2.12 4.17 7.32
C TRP A 243 0.81 4.52 6.56
N ASP A 244 0.71 4.08 5.32
CA ASP A 244 -0.44 4.33 4.46
C ASP A 244 -1.44 3.19 4.63
N VAL A 245 -0.98 1.97 4.34
CA VAL A 245 -1.83 0.82 4.07
C VAL A 245 -2.57 0.29 5.30
N PHE A 246 -2.16 0.64 6.53
CA PHE A 246 -2.89 0.22 7.74
C PHE A 246 -4.29 0.85 7.81
N ARG A 247 -4.51 1.99 7.14
CA ARG A 247 -5.70 2.84 7.30
C ARG A 247 -6.91 2.29 6.55
N SER A 248 -6.73 1.88 5.30
CA SER A 248 -7.83 1.38 4.44
C SER A 248 -7.46 0.10 3.71
N GLN A 249 -6.23 -0.02 3.20
CA GLN A 249 -5.79 -1.17 2.40
C GLN A 249 -5.84 -2.48 3.19
N PHE A 250 -5.15 -2.61 4.33
CA PHE A 250 -5.21 -3.83 5.14
C PHE A 250 -6.61 -4.11 5.72
N PRO A 251 -7.37 -3.11 6.19
CA PRO A 251 -8.77 -3.33 6.57
C PRO A 251 -9.65 -3.86 5.44
N LEU A 252 -9.43 -3.45 4.19
CA LEU A 252 -10.09 -4.06 3.02
C LEU A 252 -9.62 -5.51 2.84
N GLN A 253 -8.32 -5.76 2.87
CA GLN A 253 -7.77 -7.11 2.70
C GLN A 253 -8.25 -8.08 3.80
N THR A 254 -8.54 -7.61 5.01
CA THR A 254 -9.14 -8.47 6.06
C THR A 254 -10.50 -9.04 5.67
N ILE A 255 -11.22 -8.39 4.76
CA ILE A 255 -12.52 -8.84 4.25
C ILE A 255 -12.34 -9.71 2.99
N ILE A 256 -11.49 -9.29 2.05
CA ILE A 256 -11.45 -9.86 0.69
C ILE A 256 -10.27 -10.81 0.41
N ASN A 257 -9.22 -10.80 1.24
CA ASN A 257 -7.98 -11.55 1.00
C ASN A 257 -7.20 -11.79 2.31
N ARG A 258 -7.70 -12.66 3.18
CA ARG A 258 -7.13 -12.90 4.51
C ARG A 258 -5.78 -13.62 4.43
N GLN A 259 -5.56 -14.41 3.37
CA GLN A 259 -4.27 -15.03 3.12
C GLN A 259 -3.17 -14.00 2.91
N LEU A 260 -3.43 -12.89 2.19
CA LEU A 260 -2.45 -11.81 2.04
C LEU A 260 -2.07 -11.20 3.39
N VAL A 261 -3.05 -10.99 4.28
CA VAL A 261 -2.80 -10.46 5.63
C VAL A 261 -1.92 -11.40 6.45
N ASN A 262 -2.20 -12.72 6.42
CA ASN A 262 -1.34 -13.74 7.05
C ASN A 262 0.07 -13.76 6.45
N ASP A 263 0.19 -13.72 5.12
CA ASP A 263 1.46 -13.71 4.40
C ASP A 263 2.31 -12.48 4.80
N GLU A 264 1.70 -11.30 4.89
CA GLU A 264 2.41 -10.07 5.28
C GLU A 264 2.90 -10.14 6.73
N ILE A 265 2.03 -10.54 7.67
CA ILE A 265 2.42 -10.62 9.09
C ILE A 265 3.55 -11.64 9.28
N ASN A 266 3.51 -12.78 8.60
CA ASN A 266 4.64 -13.73 8.58
C ASN A 266 5.88 -13.11 7.95
N SER A 267 5.73 -12.31 6.89
CA SER A 267 6.85 -11.67 6.19
C SER A 267 7.57 -10.65 7.07
N LEU A 268 6.84 -9.81 7.81
CA LEU A 268 7.40 -8.86 8.76
C LEU A 268 7.99 -9.56 9.99
N THR A 269 7.32 -10.60 10.50
CA THR A 269 7.78 -11.37 11.67
C THR A 269 9.07 -12.12 11.37
N THR A 270 9.15 -12.79 10.22
CA THR A 270 10.37 -13.48 9.78
C THR A 270 11.48 -12.51 9.44
N LEU A 271 11.17 -11.34 8.88
CA LEU A 271 12.16 -10.28 8.66
C LEU A 271 12.79 -9.82 9.98
N ALA A 272 11.98 -9.60 11.01
CA ALA A 272 12.44 -9.21 12.35
C ALA A 272 13.33 -10.25 13.02
N GLU A 273 12.98 -11.53 12.87
CA GLU A 273 13.78 -12.65 13.37
C GLU A 273 15.10 -12.80 12.59
N GLN A 274 15.03 -12.90 11.27
CA GLN A 274 16.17 -13.18 10.40
C GLN A 274 17.19 -12.03 10.36
N SER A 275 16.75 -10.79 10.54
CA SER A 275 17.63 -9.62 10.62
C SER A 275 18.29 -9.44 12.00
N GLY A 276 17.83 -10.18 13.02
CA GLY A 276 18.25 -10.00 14.42
C GLY A 276 17.77 -8.70 15.06
N LYS A 277 16.94 -7.90 14.38
CA LYS A 277 16.43 -6.62 14.92
C LYS A 277 15.35 -6.82 15.97
N GLU A 278 14.57 -7.89 15.85
CA GLU A 278 13.50 -8.24 16.77
C GLU A 278 12.45 -7.12 16.95
N TYR A 279 12.15 -6.37 15.90
CA TYR A 279 11.00 -5.47 15.83
C TYR A 279 10.44 -5.44 14.40
N LEU A 280 9.13 -5.22 14.27
CA LEU A 280 8.46 -5.14 12.97
C LEU A 280 8.87 -3.86 12.24
N GLU A 281 9.23 -3.96 10.96
CA GLU A 281 9.50 -2.77 10.15
C GLU A 281 8.21 -2.00 9.86
N ARG A 282 8.29 -0.67 9.80
CA ARG A 282 7.15 0.19 9.48
C ARG A 282 7.00 0.48 7.98
N TRP A 283 8.09 0.44 7.22
CA TRP A 283 8.04 0.52 5.77
C TRP A 283 9.12 -0.37 5.14
N GLU A 284 8.69 -1.52 4.63
CA GLU A 284 9.55 -2.59 4.14
C GLU A 284 9.69 -2.51 2.62
N PHE A 285 10.93 -2.68 2.15
CA PHE A 285 11.22 -2.94 0.74
C PHE A 285 12.48 -3.79 0.59
N PHE A 286 12.33 -4.97 -0.01
CA PHE A 286 13.38 -5.97 -0.21
C PHE A 286 14.20 -6.28 1.06
N ASN A 287 13.52 -6.68 2.12
CA ASN A 287 14.05 -7.01 3.45
C ASN A 287 14.77 -5.84 4.15
N VAL A 288 14.54 -4.60 3.71
CA VAL A 288 15.18 -3.43 4.31
C VAL A 288 14.24 -2.66 5.20
N TYR A 289 14.81 -2.27 6.34
CA TYR A 289 14.21 -1.39 7.32
C TYR A 289 14.46 0.06 6.91
N THR A 290 13.54 0.63 6.14
CA THR A 290 13.74 1.96 5.57
C THR A 290 13.56 3.06 6.61
N GLY A 291 12.75 2.81 7.65
CA GLY A 291 12.38 3.83 8.62
C GLY A 291 11.48 4.92 8.03
N CYS A 292 10.94 4.74 6.83
CA CYS A 292 9.79 5.50 6.33
C CYS A 292 8.52 4.94 7.02
N MET A 293 7.40 5.63 7.25
CA MET A 293 7.29 7.02 7.72
C MET A 293 7.30 7.08 9.26
N VAL A 294 6.16 7.33 9.93
CA VAL A 294 6.07 7.42 11.41
C VAL A 294 5.17 6.33 12.00
N GLY A 295 5.10 6.25 13.33
CA GLY A 295 4.25 5.29 14.04
C GLY A 295 4.74 3.84 13.97
N ASN A 296 3.86 2.92 14.38
CA ASN A 296 4.09 1.47 14.38
C ASN A 296 2.91 0.76 13.68
N PRO A 297 2.81 0.88 12.34
CA PRO A 297 1.72 0.28 11.56
C PRO A 297 1.71 -1.25 11.62
N GLY A 298 2.87 -1.89 11.88
CA GLY A 298 2.95 -3.33 12.12
C GLY A 298 2.10 -3.78 13.31
N ALA A 299 2.06 -3.00 14.40
CA ALA A 299 1.18 -3.27 15.54
C ALA A 299 -0.30 -3.10 15.20
N SER A 300 -0.64 -2.11 14.36
CA SER A 300 -2.00 -1.87 13.89
C SER A 300 -2.55 -3.05 13.08
N ILE A 301 -1.84 -3.47 12.01
CA ILE A 301 -2.31 -4.58 11.17
C ILE A 301 -2.33 -5.91 11.95
N LEU A 302 -1.43 -6.08 12.92
CA LEU A 302 -1.40 -7.27 13.76
C LEU A 302 -2.60 -7.33 14.71
N ALA A 303 -2.92 -6.22 15.38
CA ALA A 303 -4.09 -6.14 16.26
C ALA A 303 -5.39 -6.29 15.48
N ASP A 304 -5.49 -5.66 14.31
CA ASP A 304 -6.65 -5.74 13.41
C ASP A 304 -6.87 -7.16 12.89
N ALA A 305 -5.81 -7.83 12.41
CA ALA A 305 -5.85 -9.22 12.01
C ALA A 305 -6.30 -10.13 13.17
N TYR A 306 -5.69 -9.95 14.34
CA TYR A 306 -5.94 -10.81 15.49
C TYR A 306 -7.39 -10.72 15.99
N VAL A 307 -7.94 -9.51 16.17
CA VAL A 307 -9.34 -9.34 16.62
C VAL A 307 -10.34 -9.89 15.60
N LYS A 308 -9.98 -9.88 14.31
CA LYS A 308 -10.78 -10.42 13.20
C LYS A 308 -10.57 -11.91 12.94
N GLY A 309 -9.76 -12.59 13.76
CA GLY A 309 -9.52 -14.02 13.68
C GLY A 309 -8.59 -14.45 12.53
N ILE A 310 -7.76 -13.55 12.02
CA ILE A 310 -6.68 -13.83 11.06
C ILE A 310 -5.41 -14.05 11.88
N ARG A 311 -4.97 -15.31 12.04
CA ARG A 311 -3.97 -15.68 13.05
C ARG A 311 -3.01 -16.78 12.59
N ASP A 312 -2.86 -17.01 11.29
CA ASP A 312 -2.00 -18.08 10.76
C ASP A 312 -0.54 -17.61 10.66
N TYR A 313 0.02 -17.28 11.82
CA TYR A 313 1.38 -16.81 12.03
C TYR A 313 1.80 -17.09 13.49
N ASP A 314 3.08 -16.94 13.81
CA ASP A 314 3.57 -17.04 15.19
C ASP A 314 3.13 -15.80 15.99
N VAL A 315 1.95 -15.90 16.61
CA VAL A 315 1.30 -14.81 17.36
C VAL A 315 2.19 -14.26 18.47
N GLU A 316 2.85 -15.13 19.24
CA GLU A 316 3.69 -14.71 20.37
C GLU A 316 4.93 -13.94 19.88
N LYS A 317 5.56 -14.42 18.80
CA LYS A 317 6.70 -13.73 18.19
C LYS A 317 6.30 -12.41 17.54
N ALA A 318 5.20 -12.39 16.78
CA ALA A 318 4.67 -11.19 16.14
C ALA A 318 4.31 -10.13 17.19
N TYR A 319 3.61 -10.52 18.26
CA TYR A 319 3.29 -9.65 19.40
C TYR A 319 4.55 -9.07 20.05
N ARG A 320 5.53 -9.92 20.36
CA ARG A 320 6.80 -9.49 20.96
C ARG A 320 7.52 -8.46 20.08
N TYR A 321 7.53 -8.64 18.76
CA TYR A 321 8.19 -7.72 17.84
C TYR A 321 7.41 -6.42 17.62
N ALA A 322 6.07 -6.46 17.65
CA ALA A 322 5.23 -5.26 17.66
C ALA A 322 5.50 -4.43 18.92
N MET A 323 5.55 -5.08 20.08
CA MET A 323 5.91 -4.47 21.35
C MET A 323 7.32 -3.87 21.33
N ASN A 324 8.31 -4.64 20.89
CA ASN A 324 9.70 -4.19 20.81
C ASN A 324 9.86 -2.95 19.92
N HIS A 325 9.08 -2.83 18.84
CA HIS A 325 9.07 -1.61 18.04
C HIS A 325 8.69 -0.41 18.90
N SER A 326 7.54 -0.44 19.58
CA SER A 326 7.08 0.67 20.43
C SER A 326 8.03 0.97 21.58
N LEU A 327 8.72 -0.03 22.13
CA LEU A 327 9.72 0.18 23.20
C LEU A 327 11.04 0.76 22.70
N LYS A 328 11.49 0.40 21.49
CA LYS A 328 12.78 0.85 20.92
C LYS A 328 12.66 2.19 20.19
N LEU A 329 11.53 2.41 19.51
CA LEU A 329 11.35 3.52 18.55
C LEU A 329 10.14 4.41 18.85
N GLY A 330 9.25 3.95 19.74
CA GLY A 330 8.02 4.67 20.09
C GLY A 330 8.24 5.80 21.09
N THR A 331 7.13 6.28 21.66
CA THR A 331 7.14 7.45 22.54
C THR A 331 8.11 7.24 23.71
N PRO A 332 9.07 8.18 23.93
CA PRO A 332 10.00 8.08 25.04
C PRO A 332 9.28 8.22 26.39
N ASP A 333 9.93 7.82 27.49
CA ASP A 333 9.33 7.81 28.83
C ASP A 333 8.83 9.19 29.31
N ARG A 334 9.36 10.29 28.75
CA ARG A 334 8.83 11.65 28.98
C ARG A 334 7.42 11.87 28.41
N GLY A 335 6.89 10.93 27.64
CA GLY A 335 5.51 10.90 27.18
C GLY A 335 5.20 11.71 25.92
N PHE A 336 6.21 12.22 25.21
CA PHE A 336 6.04 12.92 23.93
C PHE A 336 7.33 13.00 23.09
N PHE A 337 7.17 13.23 21.79
CA PHE A 337 8.23 13.57 20.84
C PHE A 337 8.38 15.09 20.68
N THR A 338 9.59 15.56 20.35
CA THR A 338 9.89 17.00 20.24
C THR A 338 9.98 17.55 18.82
N ASN A 339 10.42 16.76 17.83
CA ASN A 339 10.56 17.18 16.42
C ASN A 339 9.20 17.18 15.66
N THR A 340 8.96 16.24 14.73
CA THR A 340 7.63 15.91 14.14
C THR A 340 6.71 15.31 15.21
N GLY A 341 6.60 16.03 16.34
CA GLY A 341 6.22 15.53 17.63
C GLY A 341 4.73 15.31 17.77
N ILE A 342 3.91 16.05 17.04
CA ILE A 342 2.46 15.84 16.99
C ILE A 342 2.18 14.52 16.27
N SER A 343 2.62 14.36 15.01
CA SER A 343 2.36 13.12 14.25
C SER A 343 2.89 11.88 14.96
N ASN A 344 4.15 11.90 15.42
CA ASN A 344 4.71 10.74 16.13
C ASN A 344 3.96 10.44 17.44
N THR A 345 3.69 11.44 18.29
CA THR A 345 3.05 11.17 19.58
C THR A 345 1.63 10.64 19.39
N LEU A 346 0.87 11.17 18.42
CA LEU A 346 -0.49 10.71 18.13
C LEU A 346 -0.51 9.30 17.54
N GLU A 347 0.34 9.02 16.55
CA GLU A 347 0.34 7.70 15.91
C GLU A 347 0.92 6.60 16.79
N TYR A 348 1.92 6.89 17.63
CA TYR A 348 2.40 5.91 18.62
C TYR A 348 1.43 5.72 19.78
N ALA A 349 0.65 6.74 20.17
CA ALA A 349 -0.43 6.56 21.15
C ALA A 349 -1.48 5.56 20.64
N TYR A 350 -1.87 5.67 19.36
CA TYR A 350 -2.74 4.71 18.70
C TYR A 350 -2.10 3.31 18.59
N ALA A 351 -0.83 3.22 18.20
CA ALA A 351 -0.15 1.92 18.11
C ALA A 351 0.02 1.24 19.47
N ASP A 352 0.28 2.01 20.53
CA ASP A 352 0.33 1.49 21.90
C ASP A 352 -1.06 1.02 22.36
N TRP A 353 -2.14 1.68 21.95
CA TRP A 353 -3.49 1.13 22.14
C TRP A 353 -3.67 -0.22 21.43
N CYS A 354 -3.21 -0.36 20.19
CA CYS A 354 -3.27 -1.63 19.45
C CYS A 354 -2.54 -2.76 20.20
N ILE A 355 -1.33 -2.49 20.70
CA ILE A 355 -0.57 -3.44 21.52
C ILE A 355 -1.32 -3.78 22.81
N SER A 356 -1.94 -2.80 23.47
CA SER A 356 -2.74 -3.02 24.67
C SER A 356 -3.94 -3.94 24.42
N GLN A 357 -4.69 -3.72 23.32
CA GLN A 357 -5.81 -4.57 22.94
C GLN A 357 -5.35 -6.01 22.72
N LEU A 358 -4.27 -6.20 21.95
CA LEU A 358 -3.71 -7.51 21.68
C LEU A 358 -3.19 -8.20 22.96
N ALA A 359 -2.45 -7.48 23.80
CA ALA A 359 -1.98 -7.98 25.10
C ALA A 359 -3.14 -8.47 25.97
N GLY A 360 -4.25 -7.73 25.99
CA GLY A 360 -5.46 -8.12 26.70
C GLY A 360 -6.05 -9.44 26.21
N GLN A 361 -6.13 -9.63 24.89
CA GLN A 361 -6.62 -10.88 24.31
C GLN A 361 -5.66 -12.07 24.47
N LEU A 362 -4.36 -11.80 24.67
CA LEU A 362 -3.33 -12.80 24.97
C LEU A 362 -3.17 -13.06 26.48
N GLY A 363 -3.96 -12.41 27.34
CA GLY A 363 -3.89 -12.57 28.80
C GLY A 363 -2.67 -11.89 29.46
N LYS A 364 -1.94 -11.04 28.75
CA LYS A 364 -0.74 -10.34 29.23
C LYS A 364 -1.12 -9.03 29.93
N GLN A 365 -1.64 -9.13 31.16
CA GLN A 365 -2.27 -7.99 31.85
C GLN A 365 -1.32 -6.83 32.17
N GLU A 366 -0.07 -7.10 32.53
CA GLU A 366 0.92 -6.03 32.80
C GLU A 366 1.24 -5.22 31.54
N ASP A 367 1.45 -5.90 30.40
CA ASP A 367 1.66 -5.23 29.12
C ASP A 367 0.40 -4.46 28.71
N LYS A 368 -0.80 -5.06 28.86
CA LYS A 368 -2.07 -4.38 28.60
C LYS A 368 -2.14 -3.05 29.35
N LYS A 369 -1.88 -3.07 30.66
CA LYS A 369 -1.90 -1.87 31.51
C LYS A 369 -0.88 -0.85 31.05
N ARG A 370 0.39 -1.26 30.87
CA ARG A 370 1.49 -0.39 30.44
C ARG A 370 1.17 0.33 29.12
N PHE A 371 0.74 -0.42 28.11
CA PHE A 371 0.47 0.14 26.79
C PHE A 371 -0.85 0.92 26.74
N LEU A 372 -1.81 0.60 27.61
CA LEU A 372 -3.01 1.44 27.78
C LEU A 372 -2.65 2.81 28.36
N GLU A 373 -1.78 2.87 29.37
CA GLU A 373 -1.28 4.14 29.93
C GLU A 373 -0.54 4.95 28.86
N ARG A 374 0.35 4.31 28.08
CA ARG A 374 1.06 4.97 26.99
C ARG A 374 0.14 5.44 25.85
N SER A 375 -0.97 4.75 25.60
CA SER A 375 -1.96 5.19 24.62
C SER A 375 -2.62 6.53 24.95
N GLN A 376 -2.48 7.01 26.19
CA GLN A 376 -2.99 8.30 26.65
C GLN A 376 -1.98 9.45 26.49
N PHE A 377 -0.78 9.17 25.96
CA PHE A 377 0.29 10.17 25.82
C PHE A 377 -0.02 11.31 24.85
N TYR A 378 -1.02 11.16 23.98
CA TYR A 378 -1.52 12.29 23.17
C TYR A 378 -1.97 13.47 24.04
N ARG A 379 -2.48 13.21 25.26
CA ARG A 379 -2.89 14.26 26.20
C ARG A 379 -1.72 15.16 26.62
N ASN A 380 -0.48 14.65 26.60
CA ASN A 380 0.70 15.38 27.02
C ASN A 380 1.09 16.53 26.08
N ILE A 381 0.61 16.53 24.84
CA ILE A 381 0.92 17.54 23.82
C ILE A 381 -0.29 18.39 23.43
N PHE A 382 -1.37 18.34 24.22
CA PHE A 382 -2.52 19.22 24.04
C PHE A 382 -2.33 20.53 24.82
N ASP A 383 -2.21 21.65 24.11
CA ASP A 383 -2.09 22.98 24.71
C ASP A 383 -3.48 23.57 24.95
N THR A 384 -3.92 23.56 26.21
CA THR A 384 -5.23 24.10 26.61
C THR A 384 -5.38 25.61 26.35
N GLY A 385 -4.27 26.36 26.32
CA GLY A 385 -4.28 27.80 26.00
C GLY A 385 -4.48 28.08 24.52
N LYS A 386 -4.19 27.10 23.65
CA LYS A 386 -4.46 27.16 22.19
C LYS A 386 -5.66 26.31 21.78
N GLY A 387 -6.12 25.41 22.65
CA GLY A 387 -7.21 24.48 22.38
C GLY A 387 -6.87 23.47 21.29
N TRP A 388 -5.58 23.15 21.09
CA TRP A 388 -5.14 22.22 20.06
C TRP A 388 -3.79 21.56 20.42
N PHE A 389 -3.42 20.54 19.65
CA PHE A 389 -2.12 19.90 19.76
C PHE A 389 -0.98 20.86 19.37
N ARG A 390 0.07 20.87 20.17
CA ARG A 390 1.23 21.75 20.00
C ARG A 390 2.53 21.00 20.29
N PRO A 391 3.60 21.19 19.50
CA PRO A 391 4.87 20.54 19.77
C PRO A 391 5.48 21.06 21.07
N LYS A 392 6.18 20.19 21.79
CA LYS A 392 7.01 20.56 22.94
C LYS A 392 8.49 20.53 22.56
N LYS A 393 9.29 21.37 23.21
CA LYS A 393 10.76 21.35 23.14
C LYS A 393 11.31 20.28 24.08
N ASP A 394 12.62 20.04 24.03
CA ASP A 394 13.27 19.03 24.85
C ASP A 394 13.19 19.29 26.36
N ASP A 395 13.09 20.56 26.76
CA ASP A 395 12.87 20.99 28.14
C ASP A 395 11.40 20.87 28.60
N GLY A 396 10.50 20.40 27.73
CA GLY A 396 9.07 20.24 28.00
C GLY A 396 8.23 21.50 27.83
N THR A 397 8.84 22.65 27.52
CA THR A 397 8.11 23.88 27.20
C THR A 397 7.48 23.81 25.81
N TRP A 398 6.42 24.57 25.58
CA TRP A 398 5.77 24.61 24.27
C TRP A 398 6.66 25.28 23.21
N ALA A 399 6.73 24.72 22.01
CA ALA A 399 7.31 25.38 20.84
C ALA A 399 6.55 26.68 20.53
N GLU A 400 7.20 27.74 20.03
CA GLU A 400 6.53 29.02 19.75
C GLU A 400 5.32 28.84 18.83
N TRP A 401 4.20 29.52 19.13
CA TRP A 401 2.97 29.39 18.35
C TRP A 401 3.10 30.22 17.07
N PRO A 402 3.06 29.61 15.88
CA PRO A 402 3.24 30.34 14.62
C PRO A 402 2.06 31.27 14.35
N GLU A 403 2.28 32.29 13.51
CA GLU A 403 1.22 33.22 13.09
C GLU A 403 0.05 32.49 12.41
N GLN A 404 0.35 31.49 11.58
CA GLN A 404 -0.64 30.62 10.93
C GLN A 404 -1.34 29.65 11.90
N GLY A 405 -0.91 29.61 13.17
CA GLY A 405 -1.44 28.73 14.20
C GLY A 405 -1.46 27.26 13.79
N ARG A 406 -2.61 26.60 13.96
CA ARG A 406 -2.79 25.18 13.63
C ARG A 406 -2.72 24.85 12.14
N LEU A 407 -2.67 25.84 11.26
CA LEU A 407 -2.54 25.66 9.80
C LEU A 407 -1.09 25.68 9.32
N LYS A 408 -0.11 25.90 10.21
CA LYS A 408 1.30 25.91 9.81
C LYS A 408 1.75 24.52 9.37
N GLU A 409 1.93 24.34 8.06
CA GLU A 409 2.50 23.12 7.47
C GLU A 409 3.83 22.73 8.12
N GLY A 410 3.97 21.45 8.45
CA GLY A 410 5.16 20.88 9.08
C GLY A 410 5.39 21.29 10.54
N TYR A 411 4.47 22.02 11.19
CA TYR A 411 4.60 22.42 12.60
C TYR A 411 4.39 21.23 13.54
N GLY A 412 5.48 20.46 13.73
CA GLY A 412 5.49 19.20 14.47
C GLY A 412 4.71 18.08 13.81
N CYS A 413 4.34 18.22 12.54
CA CYS A 413 3.56 17.25 11.78
C CYS A 413 4.37 16.73 10.58
N THR A 414 4.14 15.47 10.20
CA THR A 414 4.70 14.83 9.01
C THR A 414 3.71 15.05 7.86
N GLU A 415 4.15 15.72 6.80
CA GLU A 415 3.37 15.94 5.56
C GLU A 415 1.93 16.45 5.79
N SER A 416 1.80 17.31 6.79
CA SER A 416 0.54 17.89 7.22
C SER A 416 0.79 19.06 8.17
N ASN A 417 -0.30 19.68 8.61
CA ASN A 417 -0.33 20.67 9.67
C ASN A 417 -1.06 20.14 10.92
N PRO A 418 -0.97 20.85 12.07
CA PRO A 418 -1.68 20.43 13.28
C PRO A 418 -3.18 20.23 13.10
N TYR A 419 -3.87 21.05 12.29
CA TYR A 419 -5.32 20.92 12.11
C TYR A 419 -5.69 19.60 11.45
N GLN A 420 -4.91 19.15 10.48
CA GLN A 420 -5.06 17.86 9.80
C GLN A 420 -4.72 16.69 10.73
N GLN A 421 -3.51 16.71 11.30
CA GLN A 421 -3.00 15.61 12.12
C GLN A 421 -3.75 15.48 13.45
N GLY A 422 -4.26 16.57 14.01
CA GLY A 422 -4.89 16.63 15.33
C GLY A 422 -6.17 15.79 15.46
N TRP A 423 -6.75 15.35 14.35
CA TRP A 423 -7.87 14.41 14.36
C TRP A 423 -7.46 12.95 14.60
N PHE A 424 -6.16 12.64 14.60
CA PHE A 424 -5.64 11.28 14.71
C PHE A 424 -5.58 10.78 16.17
N VAL A 425 -6.75 10.61 16.79
CA VAL A 425 -6.93 9.89 18.07
C VAL A 425 -8.02 8.83 17.90
N PRO A 426 -7.89 7.90 16.93
CA PRO A 426 -8.99 7.01 16.55
C PRO A 426 -9.37 6.02 17.66
N HIS A 427 -8.45 5.71 18.57
CA HIS A 427 -8.64 4.79 19.69
C HIS A 427 -9.35 5.40 20.91
N ASP A 428 -9.39 6.73 21.02
CA ASP A 428 -10.00 7.44 22.16
C ASP A 428 -10.66 8.75 21.72
N ILE A 429 -11.67 8.63 20.86
CA ILE A 429 -12.45 9.77 20.35
C ILE A 429 -13.13 10.53 21.50
N GLY A 430 -13.57 9.84 22.56
CA GLY A 430 -14.15 10.46 23.75
C GLY A 430 -13.15 11.38 24.45
N GLY A 431 -11.93 10.89 24.68
CA GLY A 431 -10.84 11.70 25.25
C GLY A 431 -10.40 12.85 24.35
N MET A 432 -10.41 12.66 23.03
CA MET A 432 -10.16 13.76 22.08
C MET A 432 -11.23 14.86 22.20
N VAL A 433 -12.50 14.49 22.25
CA VAL A 433 -13.63 15.42 22.41
C VAL A 433 -13.53 16.19 23.73
N GLU A 434 -13.16 15.52 24.82
CA GLU A 434 -12.91 16.15 26.12
C GLU A 434 -11.86 17.26 26.01
N LEU A 435 -10.69 16.97 25.43
CA LEU A 435 -9.62 17.94 25.24
C LEU A 435 -10.04 19.13 24.38
N MET A 436 -10.78 18.87 23.30
CA MET A 436 -11.23 19.89 22.35
C MET A 436 -12.32 20.82 22.91
N GLY A 437 -12.78 20.59 24.14
CA GLY A 437 -13.75 21.43 24.83
C GLY A 437 -15.20 20.95 24.71
N GLY A 438 -15.38 19.64 24.49
CA GLY A 438 -16.69 19.00 24.44
C GLY A 438 -17.28 18.86 23.04
N LEU A 439 -18.33 18.04 22.95
CA LEU A 439 -18.90 17.55 21.69
C LEU A 439 -19.25 18.65 20.70
N GLU A 440 -19.89 19.73 21.16
CA GLU A 440 -20.38 20.78 20.28
C GLU A 440 -19.23 21.58 19.64
N LYS A 441 -18.20 21.90 20.44
CA LYS A 441 -17.02 22.59 19.91
C LYS A 441 -16.25 21.72 18.92
N THR A 442 -16.10 20.42 19.21
CA THR A 442 -15.48 19.47 18.29
C THR A 442 -16.25 19.36 16.98
N ARG A 443 -17.59 19.28 17.02
CA ARG A 443 -18.45 19.23 15.82
C ARG A 443 -18.31 20.49 14.97
N LEU A 444 -18.28 21.67 15.59
CA LEU A 444 -18.08 22.94 14.88
C LEU A 444 -16.70 23.01 14.21
N ASP A 445 -15.63 22.61 14.92
CA ASP A 445 -14.28 22.57 14.37
C ASP A 445 -14.16 21.55 13.23
N LEU A 446 -14.82 20.39 13.34
CA LEU A 446 -14.83 19.38 12.27
C LEU A 446 -15.63 19.87 11.05
N ALA A 447 -16.76 20.54 11.26
CA ALA A 447 -17.53 21.12 10.18
C ALA A 447 -16.77 22.25 9.47
N ASP A 448 -16.07 23.13 10.20
CA ASP A 448 -15.22 24.17 9.61
C ASP A 448 -14.08 23.58 8.77
N PHE A 449 -13.48 22.49 9.25
CA PHE A 449 -12.42 21.76 8.53
C PHE A 449 -12.86 21.33 7.12
N PHE A 450 -14.08 20.80 6.99
CA PHE A 450 -14.62 20.43 5.68
C PHE A 450 -15.24 21.59 4.90
N ASN A 451 -15.84 22.59 5.57
CA ASN A 451 -16.45 23.73 4.86
C ASN A 451 -15.40 24.62 4.17
N ARG A 452 -14.13 24.56 4.60
CA ARG A 452 -13.01 25.29 4.00
C ARG A 452 -12.16 24.44 3.05
N MET A 453 -12.51 23.17 2.89
CA MET A 453 -11.89 22.27 1.93
C MET A 453 -12.09 22.78 0.49
N PRO A 454 -11.02 22.98 -0.30
CA PRO A 454 -11.12 23.23 -1.74
C PRO A 454 -11.81 22.07 -2.47
N GLU A 455 -12.53 22.36 -3.56
CA GLU A 455 -13.28 21.34 -4.31
C GLU A 455 -12.38 20.25 -4.92
N ASP A 456 -11.15 20.60 -5.32
CA ASP A 456 -10.19 19.65 -5.90
C ASP A 456 -9.54 18.72 -4.87
N MET A 457 -9.60 19.08 -3.58
CA MET A 457 -9.01 18.34 -2.46
C MET A 457 -7.51 18.01 -2.64
N LEU A 458 -6.81 18.75 -3.50
CA LEU A 458 -5.36 18.69 -3.64
C LEU A 458 -4.70 19.19 -2.34
N TRP A 459 -3.37 19.18 -2.27
CA TRP A 459 -2.61 19.70 -1.14
C TRP A 459 -3.10 21.10 -0.72
N ASN A 460 -3.63 21.18 0.51
CA ASN A 460 -4.19 22.39 1.13
C ASN A 460 -4.13 22.29 2.66
N ASP A 461 -4.50 23.36 3.38
CA ASP A 461 -4.39 23.45 4.85
C ASP A 461 -5.54 22.80 5.65
N TYR A 462 -6.59 22.37 4.97
CA TYR A 462 -7.79 21.77 5.54
C TYR A 462 -7.87 20.28 5.18
N TYR A 463 -9.05 19.74 4.85
CA TYR A 463 -9.12 18.39 4.32
C TYR A 463 -8.44 18.34 2.93
N ASN A 464 -7.32 17.63 2.81
CA ASN A 464 -6.74 17.27 1.52
C ASN A 464 -6.86 15.76 1.34
N HIS A 465 -7.49 15.31 0.27
CA HIS A 465 -7.59 13.87 0.03
C HIS A 465 -6.30 13.33 -0.61
N ALA A 466 -5.36 14.21 -0.96
CA ALA A 466 -4.09 13.85 -1.54
C ALA A 466 -3.11 13.17 -0.57
N ASN A 467 -3.41 13.13 0.74
CA ASN A 467 -2.53 12.53 1.75
C ASN A 467 -3.30 11.88 2.92
N GLU A 468 -2.68 10.86 3.51
CA GLU A 468 -3.25 9.89 4.45
C GLU A 468 -3.69 10.38 5.84
N PRO A 469 -3.08 11.42 6.46
CA PRO A 469 -3.40 11.82 7.83
C PRO A 469 -4.88 12.14 8.08
N VAL A 470 -5.61 12.51 7.03
CA VAL A 470 -7.01 12.93 7.12
C VAL A 470 -8.00 11.90 6.58
N HIS A 471 -7.54 10.74 6.09
CA HIS A 471 -8.42 9.75 5.44
C HIS A 471 -9.53 9.21 6.35
N HIS A 472 -9.33 9.15 7.68
CA HIS A 472 -10.35 8.70 8.63
C HIS A 472 -11.34 9.79 9.05
N VAL A 473 -11.01 11.07 8.82
CA VAL A 473 -11.71 12.24 9.35
C VAL A 473 -13.18 12.34 8.89
N PRO A 474 -13.57 12.01 7.64
CA PRO A 474 -14.98 12.10 7.22
C PRO A 474 -15.91 11.19 8.04
N PHE A 475 -15.36 10.11 8.58
CA PHE A 475 -16.13 9.12 9.33
C PHE A 475 -16.23 9.46 10.83
N LEU A 476 -15.48 10.46 11.31
CA LEU A 476 -15.62 10.96 12.68
C LEU A 476 -17.01 11.55 12.92
N PHE A 477 -17.70 12.07 11.88
CA PHE A 477 -19.07 12.52 12.02
C PHE A 477 -20.02 11.42 12.51
N ASN A 478 -19.83 10.15 12.13
CA ASN A 478 -20.60 9.04 12.69
C ASN A 478 -20.32 8.86 14.18
N ARG A 479 -19.04 8.92 14.58
CA ARG A 479 -18.59 8.81 15.98
C ARG A 479 -19.04 9.98 16.85
N LEU A 480 -19.35 11.12 16.22
CA LEU A 480 -19.82 12.33 16.86
C LEU A 480 -21.33 12.55 16.65
N GLY A 481 -22.11 11.54 16.24
CA GLY A 481 -23.57 11.62 16.15
C GLY A 481 -24.11 12.59 15.08
N GLN A 482 -23.37 12.80 14.00
CA GLN A 482 -23.80 13.57 12.82
C GLN A 482 -23.66 12.75 11.51
N PRO A 483 -24.22 11.53 11.42
CA PRO A 483 -23.92 10.60 10.33
C PRO A 483 -24.28 11.11 8.92
N TRP A 484 -25.21 12.04 8.80
CA TRP A 484 -25.53 12.69 7.52
C TRP A 484 -24.35 13.48 6.94
N LEU A 485 -23.42 13.97 7.77
CA LEU A 485 -22.21 14.65 7.30
C LEU A 485 -21.17 13.65 6.77
N THR A 486 -21.04 12.46 7.37
CA THR A 486 -20.24 11.36 6.79
C THR A 486 -20.77 11.03 5.39
N GLN A 487 -22.09 10.87 5.24
CA GLN A 487 -22.72 10.54 3.97
C GLN A 487 -22.48 11.63 2.91
N LYS A 488 -22.66 12.91 3.28
CA LYS A 488 -22.38 14.05 2.40
C LYS A 488 -20.92 14.04 1.91
N TRP A 489 -19.96 14.00 2.82
CA TRP A 489 -18.56 14.18 2.49
C TRP A 489 -17.96 12.96 1.78
N THR A 490 -18.34 11.74 2.17
CA THR A 490 -17.87 10.54 1.45
C THR A 490 -18.36 10.50 0.01
N ARG A 491 -19.62 10.87 -0.25
CA ARG A 491 -20.14 11.02 -1.62
C ARG A 491 -19.45 12.12 -2.41
N PHE A 492 -19.15 13.25 -1.76
CA PHE A 492 -18.41 14.34 -2.38
C PHE A 492 -16.99 13.91 -2.76
N ILE A 493 -16.24 13.33 -1.82
CA ILE A 493 -14.86 12.90 -2.04
C ILE A 493 -14.80 11.83 -3.14
N CYS A 494 -15.66 10.81 -3.11
CA CYS A 494 -15.69 9.77 -4.16
C CYS A 494 -15.92 10.37 -5.56
N LYS A 495 -16.72 11.44 -5.67
CA LYS A 495 -17.03 12.09 -6.95
C LYS A 495 -15.90 12.97 -7.46
N HIS A 496 -15.21 13.68 -6.58
CA HIS A 496 -14.29 14.75 -6.96
C HIS A 496 -12.81 14.33 -6.91
N ALA A 497 -12.46 13.34 -6.07
CA ALA A 497 -11.09 12.88 -5.90
C ALA A 497 -10.69 11.70 -6.81
N TYR A 498 -11.66 11.09 -7.50
CA TYR A 498 -11.47 9.88 -8.31
C TYR A 498 -12.12 10.05 -9.69
N LYS A 499 -11.34 9.83 -10.75
CA LYS A 499 -11.76 9.99 -12.15
C LYS A 499 -11.17 8.90 -13.03
N ASN A 500 -11.85 8.60 -14.13
CA ASN A 500 -11.34 7.70 -15.18
C ASN A 500 -10.40 8.47 -16.13
N GLU A 501 -9.30 8.99 -15.59
CA GLU A 501 -8.34 9.85 -16.29
C GLU A 501 -6.90 9.49 -15.89
N VAL A 502 -5.92 9.94 -16.68
CA VAL A 502 -4.49 9.72 -16.36
C VAL A 502 -4.11 10.32 -15.01
N ALA A 503 -4.62 11.51 -14.68
CA ALA A 503 -4.51 12.13 -13.36
C ALA A 503 -5.77 11.87 -12.52
N GLY A 504 -6.22 10.61 -12.52
CA GLY A 504 -7.50 10.20 -11.96
C GLY A 504 -7.57 10.12 -10.44
N ILE A 505 -6.43 10.20 -9.73
CA ILE A 505 -6.34 10.21 -8.27
C ILE A 505 -5.61 11.49 -7.86
N VAL A 506 -6.13 12.18 -6.83
CA VAL A 506 -5.65 13.51 -6.40
C VAL A 506 -4.32 13.51 -5.63
N GLY A 507 -3.77 12.32 -5.34
CA GLY A 507 -2.52 12.13 -4.61
C GLY A 507 -1.73 10.94 -5.15
N ASN A 508 -0.66 10.57 -4.44
CA ASN A 508 0.03 9.30 -4.71
C ASN A 508 -0.93 8.13 -4.42
N GLU A 509 -0.76 7.01 -5.10
CA GLU A 509 -1.65 5.85 -4.92
C GLU A 509 -1.35 5.08 -3.62
N ASP A 510 -0.08 5.17 -3.18
CA ASP A 510 0.47 4.62 -1.93
C ASP A 510 0.11 3.16 -1.66
N CYS A 511 0.43 2.33 -2.66
CA CYS A 511 0.39 0.86 -2.59
C CYS A 511 -1.02 0.32 -2.27
N GLY A 512 -2.04 0.90 -2.87
CA GLY A 512 -3.44 0.53 -2.71
C GLY A 512 -4.19 1.40 -1.72
N GLN A 513 -3.56 2.30 -0.97
CA GLN A 513 -4.21 3.02 0.12
C GLN A 513 -5.34 3.94 -0.35
N MET A 514 -5.09 4.79 -1.36
CA MET A 514 -6.12 5.64 -1.95
C MET A 514 -7.25 4.82 -2.56
N SER A 515 -6.88 3.81 -3.33
CA SER A 515 -7.85 2.94 -4.00
C SER A 515 -8.71 2.14 -3.02
N ALA A 516 -8.14 1.67 -1.91
CA ALA A 516 -8.87 0.95 -0.86
C ALA A 516 -9.82 1.88 -0.10
N TRP A 517 -9.44 3.14 0.13
CA TRP A 517 -10.34 4.15 0.68
C TRP A 517 -11.59 4.29 -0.21
N TYR A 518 -11.40 4.43 -1.53
CA TYR A 518 -12.51 4.53 -2.48
C TYR A 518 -13.37 3.27 -2.50
N VAL A 519 -12.76 2.08 -2.61
CA VAL A 519 -13.49 0.81 -2.67
C VAL A 519 -14.37 0.63 -1.44
N LEU A 520 -13.84 0.88 -0.24
CA LEU A 520 -14.58 0.80 1.02
C LEU A 520 -15.70 1.86 1.06
N ALA A 521 -15.35 3.13 0.90
CA ALA A 521 -16.29 4.24 1.05
C ALA A 521 -17.42 4.21 0.00
N ALA A 522 -17.10 3.90 -1.27
CA ALA A 522 -18.08 3.75 -2.34
C ALA A 522 -18.96 2.50 -2.15
N SER A 523 -18.46 1.46 -1.46
CA SER A 523 -19.25 0.28 -1.12
C SER A 523 -20.27 0.53 -0.02
N GLY A 524 -20.01 1.48 0.88
CA GLY A 524 -20.92 1.82 1.98
C GLY A 524 -20.32 1.71 3.38
N ILE A 525 -19.03 1.35 3.52
CA ILE A 525 -18.39 1.06 4.81
C ILE A 525 -16.95 1.59 4.87
N HIS A 526 -16.44 2.03 6.02
CA HIS A 526 -15.01 2.35 6.19
C HIS A 526 -14.57 2.27 7.65
N PRO A 527 -13.39 1.73 7.98
CA PRO A 527 -12.87 1.74 9.36
C PRO A 527 -12.40 3.14 9.79
N VAL A 528 -12.50 3.47 11.07
CA VAL A 528 -11.82 4.65 11.66
C VAL A 528 -10.60 4.23 12.47
N CYS A 529 -10.70 3.10 13.16
CA CYS A 529 -9.69 2.60 14.09
C CYS A 529 -9.39 1.13 13.77
N PRO A 530 -8.49 0.84 12.81
CA PRO A 530 -8.01 -0.53 12.60
C PRO A 530 -7.49 -1.12 13.92
N GLY A 531 -7.87 -2.35 14.25
CA GLY A 531 -7.76 -2.92 15.60
C GLY A 531 -9.09 -2.96 16.36
N GLU A 532 -10.10 -2.22 15.91
CA GLU A 532 -11.52 -2.44 16.24
C GLU A 532 -12.23 -3.25 15.14
N THR A 533 -13.33 -3.91 15.48
CA THR A 533 -14.19 -4.62 14.52
C THR A 533 -15.20 -3.70 13.83
N ARG A 534 -15.23 -2.41 14.17
CA ARG A 534 -16.26 -1.46 13.74
C ARG A 534 -15.92 -0.81 12.39
N TYR A 535 -16.87 -0.88 11.45
CA TYR A 535 -16.84 -0.16 10.18
C TYR A 535 -17.96 0.89 10.15
N GLU A 536 -17.62 2.15 9.92
CA GLU A 536 -18.57 3.25 9.80
C GLU A 536 -19.37 3.15 8.50
N LEU A 537 -20.68 3.39 8.56
CA LEU A 537 -21.53 3.42 7.37
C LEU A 537 -21.38 4.75 6.63
N THR A 538 -21.22 4.69 5.31
CA THR A 538 -21.03 5.85 4.44
C THR A 538 -22.29 6.11 3.60
N GLY A 539 -22.24 7.09 2.70
CA GLY A 539 -23.21 7.17 1.61
C GLY A 539 -22.76 6.24 0.48
N PRO A 540 -23.32 5.02 0.33
CA PRO A 540 -22.89 4.09 -0.72
C PRO A 540 -23.06 4.72 -2.11
N LEU A 541 -22.11 4.46 -3.00
CA LEU A 541 -22.19 4.91 -4.39
C LEU A 541 -23.13 4.03 -5.18
N PHE A 542 -23.00 2.71 -5.11
CA PHE A 542 -23.74 1.77 -5.96
C PHE A 542 -25.13 1.40 -5.43
N ASP A 543 -26.00 0.92 -6.32
CA ASP A 543 -27.35 0.48 -5.93
C ASP A 543 -27.30 -0.85 -5.18
N LYS A 544 -26.32 -1.69 -5.52
CA LYS A 544 -26.02 -2.93 -4.83
C LYS A 544 -24.52 -3.22 -4.89
N VAL A 545 -23.96 -3.65 -3.77
CA VAL A 545 -22.60 -4.18 -3.64
C VAL A 545 -22.68 -5.54 -2.98
N VAL A 546 -22.07 -6.55 -3.59
CA VAL A 546 -21.96 -7.90 -3.05
C VAL A 546 -20.49 -8.23 -2.88
N ILE A 547 -20.08 -8.51 -1.64
CA ILE A 547 -18.74 -8.96 -1.31
C ILE A 547 -18.78 -10.48 -1.11
N HIS A 548 -18.07 -11.21 -1.95
CA HIS A 548 -17.94 -12.67 -1.86
C HIS A 548 -16.82 -13.02 -0.89
N LEU A 549 -17.20 -13.53 0.27
CA LEU A 549 -16.29 -13.78 1.38
C LEU A 549 -15.61 -15.14 1.21
N GLU A 550 -14.39 -15.28 1.75
CA GLU A 550 -13.62 -16.54 1.69
C GLU A 550 -14.34 -17.73 2.34
N ASN A 551 -15.24 -17.47 3.29
CA ASN A 551 -16.09 -18.50 3.91
C ASN A 551 -17.30 -18.91 3.04
N LYS A 552 -17.32 -18.52 1.76
CA LYS A 552 -18.36 -18.77 0.75
C LYS A 552 -19.70 -18.08 1.02
N LYS A 553 -19.77 -17.19 2.02
CA LYS A 553 -20.93 -16.33 2.24
C LYS A 553 -20.83 -15.05 1.42
N GLN A 554 -21.92 -14.31 1.36
CA GLN A 554 -21.99 -13.03 0.65
C GLN A 554 -22.47 -11.96 1.61
N PHE A 555 -21.68 -10.91 1.80
CA PHE A 555 -22.15 -9.70 2.47
C PHE A 555 -22.72 -8.76 1.40
N THR A 556 -23.95 -8.30 1.57
CA THR A 556 -24.64 -7.45 0.59
C THR A 556 -24.99 -6.11 1.21
N ILE A 557 -24.62 -5.02 0.54
CA ILE A 557 -25.14 -3.68 0.78
C ILE A 557 -26.06 -3.34 -0.39
N ALA A 558 -27.31 -3.01 -0.13
CA ALA A 558 -28.27 -2.62 -1.14
C ALA A 558 -28.92 -1.29 -0.78
N THR A 559 -29.31 -0.51 -1.78
CA THR A 559 -29.97 0.77 -1.59
C THR A 559 -31.28 0.83 -2.35
N ARG A 560 -32.21 1.63 -1.85
CA ARG A 560 -33.45 2.02 -2.51
C ARG A 560 -33.42 3.52 -2.73
N ASN A 561 -33.83 3.95 -3.91
CA ASN A 561 -33.83 5.36 -4.32
C ASN A 561 -32.44 6.02 -4.31
N ASN A 562 -31.35 5.29 -4.55
CA ASN A 562 -30.03 5.91 -4.63
C ASN A 562 -29.86 6.68 -5.94
N SER A 563 -29.39 7.92 -5.86
CA SER A 563 -29.15 8.80 -7.01
C SER A 563 -27.98 9.74 -6.71
N PRO A 564 -27.54 10.58 -7.65
CA PRO A 564 -26.59 11.65 -7.35
C PRO A 564 -27.09 12.63 -6.28
N GLU A 565 -28.41 12.85 -6.19
CA GLU A 565 -29.08 13.74 -5.23
C GLU A 565 -29.47 13.02 -3.94
N ASN A 566 -29.85 11.74 -4.02
CA ASN A 566 -30.29 10.94 -2.88
C ASN A 566 -29.09 10.32 -2.16
N VAL A 567 -28.37 11.16 -1.43
CA VAL A 567 -27.13 10.78 -0.72
C VAL A 567 -27.35 10.37 0.74
N TYR A 568 -28.51 10.68 1.32
CA TYR A 568 -28.73 10.53 2.75
C TYR A 568 -29.52 9.28 3.11
N ILE A 569 -29.02 8.49 4.04
CA ILE A 569 -29.73 7.33 4.59
C ILE A 569 -30.89 7.81 5.46
N GLN A 570 -32.10 7.39 5.10
CA GLN A 570 -33.33 7.68 5.81
C GLN A 570 -33.66 6.58 6.81
N LYS A 571 -33.45 5.32 6.40
CA LYS A 571 -33.68 4.11 7.20
C LYS A 571 -32.74 3.00 6.73
N ALA A 572 -32.49 2.03 7.61
CA ALA A 572 -31.76 0.83 7.27
C ALA A 572 -32.40 -0.42 7.85
N THR A 573 -32.16 -1.57 7.23
CA THR A 573 -32.44 -2.89 7.80
C THR A 573 -31.21 -3.78 7.68
N LEU A 574 -30.92 -4.56 8.71
CA LEU A 574 -29.93 -5.62 8.71
C LEU A 574 -30.65 -6.96 8.78
N ASN A 575 -30.50 -7.80 7.75
CA ASN A 575 -31.20 -9.08 7.62
C ASN A 575 -32.73 -8.94 7.80
N GLY A 576 -33.30 -7.87 7.24
CA GLY A 576 -34.74 -7.55 7.32
C GLY A 576 -35.20 -6.91 8.62
N THR A 577 -34.35 -6.81 9.65
CA THR A 577 -34.68 -6.18 10.93
C THR A 577 -34.29 -4.70 10.92
N PRO A 578 -35.10 -3.77 11.47
CA PRO A 578 -34.73 -2.35 11.56
C PRO A 578 -33.35 -2.13 12.18
N TYR A 579 -32.56 -1.28 11.54
CA TYR A 579 -31.18 -1.00 11.92
C TYR A 579 -30.97 0.51 12.05
N ASN A 580 -30.66 0.97 13.26
CA ASN A 580 -30.49 2.39 13.59
C ASN A 580 -29.09 2.73 14.09
N LYS A 581 -28.08 1.94 13.70
CA LYS A 581 -26.66 2.22 13.96
C LYS A 581 -26.02 2.81 12.71
N CYS A 582 -25.10 3.74 12.88
CA CYS A 582 -24.29 4.35 11.80
C CYS A 582 -22.98 3.59 11.54
N TYR A 583 -22.88 2.34 11.98
CA TYR A 583 -21.74 1.46 11.78
C TYR A 583 -22.24 0.03 11.60
N ILE A 584 -21.39 -0.86 11.10
CA ILE A 584 -21.59 -2.32 11.08
C ILE A 584 -20.37 -2.99 11.74
N ASP A 585 -20.60 -4.11 12.42
CA ASP A 585 -19.51 -4.89 13.01
C ASP A 585 -18.95 -5.89 11.98
N TYR A 586 -17.64 -6.16 12.05
CA TYR A 586 -16.96 -7.13 11.22
C TYR A 586 -17.59 -8.52 11.30
N SER A 587 -18.13 -8.92 12.46
CA SER A 587 -18.85 -10.19 12.60
C SER A 587 -20.12 -10.24 11.75
N ASP A 588 -20.86 -9.14 11.60
CA ASP A 588 -22.04 -9.06 10.73
C ASP A 588 -21.65 -9.14 9.25
N ILE A 589 -20.52 -8.52 8.87
CA ILE A 589 -19.93 -8.64 7.53
C ILE A 589 -19.60 -10.11 7.27
N MET A 590 -18.78 -10.73 8.12
CA MET A 590 -18.34 -12.12 7.94
C MET A 590 -19.47 -13.15 8.07
N ALA A 591 -20.58 -12.78 8.72
CA ALA A 591 -21.79 -13.60 8.77
C ALA A 591 -22.54 -13.66 7.44
N GLY A 592 -22.20 -12.82 6.46
CA GLY A 592 -22.88 -12.72 5.17
C GLY A 592 -24.20 -11.96 5.26
N SER A 593 -24.24 -10.90 6.07
CA SER A 593 -25.47 -10.14 6.29
C SER A 593 -25.92 -9.36 5.05
N ILE A 594 -27.20 -9.01 5.01
CA ILE A 594 -27.81 -8.15 4.01
C ILE A 594 -28.19 -6.83 4.69
N LEU A 595 -27.47 -5.76 4.36
CA LEU A 595 -27.74 -4.40 4.80
C LEU A 595 -28.47 -3.65 3.69
N VAL A 596 -29.67 -3.15 3.97
CA VAL A 596 -30.49 -2.42 3.00
C VAL A 596 -30.74 -1.00 3.50
N PHE A 597 -30.46 0.00 2.66
CA PHE A 597 -30.71 1.41 2.92
C PHE A 597 -31.88 1.95 2.11
N GLU A 598 -32.67 2.83 2.72
CA GLU A 598 -33.60 3.72 2.03
C GLU A 598 -32.95 5.10 1.95
N MET A 599 -32.68 5.60 0.74
CA MET A 599 -31.97 6.86 0.50
C MET A 599 -32.94 8.03 0.25
N GLY A 600 -32.49 9.27 0.50
CA GLY A 600 -33.25 10.49 0.29
C GLY A 600 -32.38 11.73 0.05
N THR A 601 -33.01 12.80 -0.43
CA THR A 601 -32.34 14.08 -0.79
C THR A 601 -31.99 14.96 0.40
N LYS A 602 -32.61 14.75 1.56
CA LYS A 602 -32.41 15.57 2.77
C LYS A 602 -31.79 14.74 3.89
N PRO A 603 -30.92 15.34 4.72
CA PRO A 603 -30.43 14.70 5.94
C PRO A 603 -31.57 14.17 6.81
N ASN A 604 -31.46 12.93 7.27
CA ASN A 604 -32.23 12.45 8.41
C ASN A 604 -31.35 12.55 9.67
N GLU A 605 -31.50 13.64 10.42
CA GLU A 605 -30.69 13.90 11.61
C GLU A 605 -30.99 12.97 12.78
N GLN A 606 -32.06 12.16 12.69
CA GLN A 606 -32.47 11.21 13.73
C GLN A 606 -31.95 9.78 13.47
N TRP A 607 -31.56 9.44 12.23
CA TRP A 607 -31.08 8.09 11.92
C TRP A 607 -29.59 7.96 12.28
N GLY A 608 -29.25 6.90 13.03
CA GLY A 608 -27.85 6.60 13.35
C GLY A 608 -27.16 7.58 14.30
N SER A 609 -27.91 8.50 14.92
CA SER A 609 -27.39 9.55 15.83
C SER A 609 -27.39 9.14 17.32
N ASN A 610 -27.65 7.85 17.60
CA ASN A 610 -27.80 7.29 18.94
C ASN A 610 -26.49 6.83 19.58
#